data_AF-A0ABD6BY45-F1
#
_entry.id   AF-A0ABD6BY45-F1
#
_cell.length_a   1.000
_cell.length_b   1.000
_cell.length_c   1.000
_cell.angle_alpha   90.00
_cell.angle_beta   90.00
_cell.angle_gamma   90.00
#
_symmetry.space_group_name_H-M   'P 1'
#
loop_
_entity.id
_entity.type
_entity.pdbx_description
1 polymer ?
#
loop_
_entity_poly.entity_id
_entity_poly.type
_entity_poly.pdbx_seq_one_letter_code
_entity_poly.pdbx_strand_id
1 'polypeptide(L)'
;MSNRLYGSEEFSSLLDEENIFDGVFECLRRIWDDENALGDRNLARSEYQTRLLERELASLYTPLYDELIDQMGNHPLSTLESGCGVIMDALSVREGFRLENELESEHDWDVSFSWSPIERLPSETQFICREWFNAQSPSAVSRDDFRFIGDMTVPQLPNTDPEFVWTRHPDKRLESALQGNYSTEEVEDIYEDAKELLEGIIHESTHEEFLVTSDHGYVNHLGNSPYSTNDDHEEALSSKFSGRFCEVGNGQSYRILERANIIKRVREHYVVQGHHNWTKRGATKKISHGGVSLPECMTPVLRIQTN
;
A
#
# COMPACT_ATOMS: atom_id res chain seq x y z
N MET A 1 -9.37 11.37 30.01
CA MET A 1 -8.07 10.93 29.44
C MET A 1 -8.16 11.10 27.95
N SER A 2 -7.37 12.00 27.37
CA SER A 2 -7.48 12.35 25.94
C SER A 2 -6.85 11.27 25.07
N ASN A 3 -7.64 10.69 24.17
CA ASN A 3 -7.21 9.83 23.06
C ASN A 3 -6.42 10.61 21.98
N ARG A 4 -5.50 11.48 22.37
CA ARG A 4 -4.64 12.19 21.40
C ARG A 4 -3.38 11.36 21.24
N LEU A 5 -3.41 10.50 20.22
CA LEU A 5 -2.21 9.86 19.68
C LEU A 5 -1.17 10.88 19.21
N TYR A 6 -1.64 12.07 18.83
CA TYR A 6 -0.82 13.21 18.51
C TYR A 6 -1.44 14.47 19.12
N GLY A 7 -0.61 15.28 19.78
CA GLY A 7 -0.97 16.61 20.24
C GLY A 7 -1.12 17.61 19.09
N SER A 8 -1.76 18.76 19.35
CA SER A 8 -1.82 19.85 18.37
C SER A 8 -0.43 20.37 17.95
N GLU A 9 0.54 20.25 18.84
CA GLU A 9 1.94 20.64 18.58
C GLU A 9 2.64 19.67 17.63
N GLU A 10 2.43 18.35 17.77
CA GLU A 10 2.99 17.34 16.85
C GLU A 10 2.37 17.46 15.45
N PHE A 11 1.05 17.66 15.37
CA PHE A 11 0.40 17.96 14.10
C PHE A 11 0.88 19.27 13.47
N SER A 12 1.18 20.29 14.27
CA SER A 12 1.75 21.54 13.74
C SER A 12 3.17 21.33 13.22
N SER A 13 3.97 20.52 13.93
CA SER A 13 5.32 20.14 13.49
C SER A 13 5.31 19.42 12.14
N LEU A 14 4.34 18.51 11.91
CA LEU A 14 4.19 17.83 10.61
C LEU A 14 3.89 18.80 9.47
N LEU A 15 3.09 19.85 9.73
CA LEU A 15 2.76 20.87 8.74
C LEU A 15 3.91 21.85 8.48
N ASP A 16 4.88 21.90 9.39
CA ASP A 16 6.07 22.75 9.30
C ASP A 16 7.28 22.01 8.68
N GLU A 17 7.19 20.70 8.41
CA GLU A 17 8.22 19.94 7.71
C GLU A 17 8.31 20.33 6.22
N GLU A 18 9.52 20.21 5.63
CA GLU A 18 9.71 20.47 4.19
C GLU A 18 8.89 19.51 3.31
N ASN A 19 8.57 18.31 3.82
CA ASN A 19 7.68 17.34 3.20
C ASN A 19 6.79 16.68 4.26
N ILE A 20 5.51 17.04 4.28
CA ILE A 20 4.51 16.50 5.22
C ILE A 20 4.46 14.96 5.25
N PHE A 21 4.74 14.31 4.11
CA PHE A 21 4.64 12.86 3.99
C PHE A 21 5.79 12.11 4.69
N ASP A 22 6.95 12.74 4.87
CA ASP A 22 8.04 12.16 5.66
C ASP A 22 7.64 12.10 7.14
N GLY A 23 7.05 13.18 7.66
CA GLY A 23 6.46 13.17 9.00
C GLY A 23 5.28 12.20 9.15
N VAL A 24 4.46 12.03 8.10
CA VAL A 24 3.42 10.98 8.07
C VAL A 24 4.04 9.60 8.18
N PHE A 25 5.10 9.32 7.43
CA PHE A 25 5.82 8.06 7.48
C PHE A 25 6.33 7.77 8.90
N GLU A 26 6.92 8.76 9.58
CA GLU A 26 7.34 8.63 10.97
C GLU A 26 6.18 8.45 11.96
N CYS A 27 5.02 9.03 11.67
CA CYS A 27 3.82 8.78 12.46
C CYS A 27 3.31 7.34 12.28
N LEU A 28 3.35 6.82 11.05
CA LEU A 28 3.02 5.42 10.76
C LEU A 28 4.03 4.48 11.42
N ARG A 29 5.33 4.80 11.42
CA ARG A 29 6.37 4.06 12.14
C ARG A 29 5.98 3.88 13.60
N ARG A 30 5.59 4.94 14.31
CA ARG A 30 5.13 4.86 15.71
C ARG A 30 3.89 3.99 15.94
N ILE A 31 3.07 3.77 14.92
CA ILE A 31 1.87 2.92 14.99
C ILE A 31 2.25 1.45 14.75
N TRP A 32 3.16 1.18 13.81
CA TRP A 32 3.41 -0.13 13.24
C TRP A 32 4.75 -0.78 13.64
N ASP A 33 5.67 -0.03 14.24
CA ASP A 33 6.99 -0.49 14.72
C ASP A 33 6.89 -1.39 15.98
N ASP A 34 5.71 -1.49 16.61
CA ASP A 34 5.45 -2.55 17.59
C ASP A 34 5.41 -3.90 16.86
N GLU A 35 6.31 -4.82 17.22
CA GLU A 35 6.40 -6.18 16.66
C GLU A 35 5.04 -6.92 16.65
N ASN A 36 4.15 -6.59 17.59
CA ASN A 36 2.84 -7.22 17.73
C ASN A 36 1.72 -6.44 17.00
N ALA A 37 2.03 -5.40 16.22
CA ALA A 37 1.04 -4.54 15.57
C ALA A 37 0.21 -5.27 14.50
N LEU A 38 0.82 -6.23 13.80
CA LEU A 38 0.15 -7.08 12.80
C LEU A 38 -0.65 -8.24 13.43
N GLY A 39 -0.40 -8.55 14.71
CA GLY A 39 -1.09 -9.62 15.41
C GLY A 39 -2.56 -9.31 15.67
N ASP A 40 -3.41 -10.34 15.67
CA ASP A 40 -4.90 -10.26 15.76
C ASP A 40 -5.40 -9.31 16.87
N ARG A 41 -4.75 -9.32 18.03
CA ARG A 41 -5.15 -8.50 19.18
C ARG A 41 -4.96 -7.00 18.97
N ASN A 42 -3.99 -6.59 18.16
CA ASN A 42 -3.60 -5.19 17.99
C ASN A 42 -3.95 -4.64 16.61
N LEU A 43 -4.08 -5.49 15.58
CA LEU A 43 -4.34 -5.08 14.20
C LEU A 43 -5.49 -4.08 14.07
N ALA A 44 -6.64 -4.36 14.67
CA ALA A 44 -7.80 -3.46 14.62
C ALA A 44 -7.53 -2.09 15.26
N ARG A 45 -6.67 -2.03 16.28
CA ARG A 45 -6.25 -0.79 16.92
C ARG A 45 -5.29 -0.03 16.00
N SER A 46 -4.23 -0.66 15.50
CA SER A 46 -3.25 -0.02 14.61
C SER A 46 -3.89 0.51 13.33
N GLU A 47 -4.85 -0.23 12.76
CA GLU A 47 -5.66 0.23 11.61
C GLU A 47 -6.57 1.41 11.98
N TYR A 48 -7.18 1.41 13.17
CA TYR A 48 -7.96 2.57 13.62
C TYR A 48 -7.09 3.82 13.76
N GLN A 49 -5.87 3.68 14.30
CA GLN A 49 -4.93 4.79 14.47
C GLN A 49 -4.47 5.34 13.12
N THR A 50 -4.17 4.46 12.16
CA THR A 50 -3.82 4.84 10.78
C THR A 50 -4.95 5.62 10.11
N ARG A 51 -6.19 5.10 10.18
CA ARG A 51 -7.37 5.79 9.63
C ARG A 51 -7.62 7.13 10.29
N LEU A 52 -7.43 7.22 11.59
CA LEU A 52 -7.63 8.45 12.35
C LEU A 52 -6.58 9.49 11.96
N LEU A 53 -5.30 9.11 11.88
CA LEU A 53 -4.21 9.98 11.42
C LEU A 53 -4.55 10.58 10.05
N GLU A 54 -4.84 9.73 9.06
CA GLU A 54 -5.15 10.19 7.70
C GLU A 54 -6.38 11.09 7.65
N ARG A 55 -7.45 10.74 8.39
CA ARG A 55 -8.67 11.56 8.43
C ARG A 55 -8.40 12.95 9.02
N GLU A 56 -7.69 13.01 10.15
CA GLU A 56 -7.37 14.28 10.79
C GLU A 56 -6.45 15.11 9.88
N LEU A 57 -5.44 14.50 9.25
CA LEU A 57 -4.58 15.18 8.27
C LEU A 57 -5.37 15.74 7.10
N ALA A 58 -6.22 14.94 6.45
CA ALA A 58 -7.05 15.41 5.34
C ALA A 58 -8.01 16.55 5.75
N SER A 59 -8.44 16.58 7.02
CA SER A 59 -9.31 17.64 7.54
C SER A 59 -8.58 18.94 7.85
N LEU A 60 -7.31 18.86 8.31
CA LEU A 60 -6.48 20.00 8.69
C LEU A 60 -5.67 20.54 7.51
N TYR A 61 -5.32 19.67 6.56
CA TYR A 61 -4.49 19.93 5.40
C TYR A 61 -5.22 19.46 4.14
N THR A 62 -6.12 20.31 3.64
CA THR A 62 -6.95 20.01 2.46
C THR A 62 -6.16 19.58 1.21
N PRO A 63 -4.93 20.07 0.93
CA PRO A 63 -4.13 19.62 -0.21
C PRO A 63 -3.57 18.19 -0.11
N LEU A 64 -3.72 17.47 1.02
CA LEU A 64 -3.05 16.19 1.27
C LEU A 64 -3.07 15.22 0.07
N TYR A 65 -4.25 14.93 -0.48
CA TYR A 65 -4.34 13.98 -1.60
C TYR A 65 -3.89 14.57 -2.94
N ASP A 66 -4.03 15.88 -3.15
CA ASP A 66 -3.51 16.55 -4.35
C ASP A 66 -1.98 16.44 -4.40
N GLU A 67 -1.31 16.78 -3.30
CA GLU A 67 0.15 16.74 -3.24
C GLU A 67 0.69 15.30 -3.30
N LEU A 68 0.01 14.33 -2.68
CA LEU A 68 0.39 12.92 -2.80
C LEU A 68 0.33 12.46 -4.27
N ILE A 69 -0.69 12.91 -5.02
CA ILE A 69 -0.85 12.59 -6.44
C ILE A 69 0.22 13.29 -7.28
N ASP A 70 0.57 14.53 -6.95
CA ASP A 70 1.56 15.30 -7.68
C ASP A 70 2.99 14.72 -7.54
N GLN A 71 3.26 13.97 -6.48
CA GLN A 71 4.55 13.27 -6.29
C GLN A 71 4.67 11.94 -7.07
N MET A 72 3.57 11.40 -7.62
CA MET A 72 3.56 10.10 -8.33
C MET A 72 4.36 10.15 -9.65
N GLY A 73 4.89 8.99 -10.05
CA GLY A 73 5.56 8.80 -11.35
C GLY A 73 7.09 8.95 -11.34
N ASN A 74 7.71 9.01 -10.16
CA ASN A 74 9.16 9.05 -9.97
C ASN A 74 9.63 7.93 -9.01
N HIS A 75 9.03 6.75 -9.10
CA HIS A 75 9.35 5.66 -8.19
C HIS A 75 10.80 5.18 -8.39
N PRO A 76 11.60 4.94 -7.33
CA PRO A 76 13.03 4.60 -7.43
C PRO A 76 13.30 3.33 -8.23
N LEU A 77 12.33 2.42 -8.32
CA LEU A 77 12.42 1.23 -9.17
C LEU A 77 12.65 1.57 -10.66
N SER A 78 12.07 2.68 -11.14
CA SER A 78 12.15 3.09 -12.56
C SER A 78 13.54 3.57 -12.99
N THR A 79 14.41 3.88 -12.02
CA THR A 79 15.77 4.39 -12.21
C THR A 79 16.84 3.46 -11.65
N LEU A 80 16.48 2.20 -11.33
CA LEU A 80 17.43 1.20 -10.87
C LEU A 80 18.43 0.86 -11.99
N GLU A 81 19.72 1.12 -11.75
CA GLU A 81 20.80 0.88 -12.73
C GLU A 81 21.63 -0.37 -12.42
N SER A 82 21.60 -0.86 -11.18
CA SER A 82 22.30 -2.06 -10.71
C SER A 82 21.50 -2.80 -9.63
N GLY A 83 21.81 -4.08 -9.45
CA GLY A 83 21.24 -4.91 -8.38
C GLY A 83 19.89 -5.55 -8.73
N CYS A 84 19.12 -5.92 -7.72
CA CYS A 84 17.85 -6.62 -7.85
C CYS A 84 16.67 -5.77 -7.33
N GLY A 85 15.75 -5.42 -8.23
CA GLY A 85 14.48 -4.78 -7.88
C GLY A 85 13.41 -5.81 -7.56
N VAL A 86 12.99 -5.90 -6.30
CA VAL A 86 11.96 -6.84 -5.84
C VAL A 86 10.65 -6.10 -5.62
N ILE A 87 9.59 -6.50 -6.31
CA ILE A 87 8.24 -5.93 -6.23
C ILE A 87 7.34 -6.98 -5.59
N MET A 88 6.84 -6.70 -4.40
CA MET A 88 5.95 -7.57 -3.65
C MET A 88 4.52 -7.01 -3.71
N ASP A 89 3.64 -7.67 -4.45
CA ASP A 89 2.27 -7.21 -4.73
C ASP A 89 1.48 -6.96 -3.43
N ALA A 90 0.97 -5.73 -3.28
CA ALA A 90 0.29 -5.22 -2.09
C ALA A 90 1.11 -5.14 -0.78
N LEU A 91 2.45 -5.23 -0.82
CA LEU A 91 3.27 -4.97 0.37
C LEU A 91 3.11 -3.50 0.80
N SER A 92 2.65 -3.23 2.02
CA SER A 92 2.46 -1.87 2.49
C SER A 92 3.56 -1.46 3.48
N VAL A 93 3.62 -0.17 3.79
CA VAL A 93 4.56 0.34 4.79
C VAL A 93 4.38 -0.31 6.17
N ARG A 94 3.19 -0.88 6.47
CA ARG A 94 2.92 -1.61 7.72
C ARG A 94 3.85 -2.80 7.88
N GLU A 95 3.91 -3.65 6.85
CA GLU A 95 4.80 -4.80 6.79
C GLU A 95 6.25 -4.36 6.67
N GLY A 96 6.51 -3.26 5.95
CA GLY A 96 7.85 -2.69 5.78
C GLY A 96 8.57 -2.36 7.09
N PHE A 97 7.87 -1.80 8.09
CA PHE A 97 8.48 -1.51 9.40
C PHE A 97 8.94 -2.78 10.12
N ARG A 98 8.15 -3.86 10.05
CA ARG A 98 8.51 -5.13 10.66
C ARG A 98 9.62 -5.84 9.89
N LEU A 99 9.57 -5.79 8.54
CA LEU A 99 10.63 -6.31 7.68
C LEU A 99 11.98 -5.64 7.96
N GLU A 100 12.02 -4.32 8.09
CA GLU A 100 13.28 -3.59 8.44
C GLU A 100 13.92 -4.20 9.69
N ASN A 101 13.18 -4.25 10.79
CA ASN A 101 13.69 -4.74 12.08
C ASN A 101 14.07 -6.23 12.05
N GLU A 102 13.23 -7.08 11.45
CA GLU A 102 13.48 -8.52 11.43
C GLU A 102 14.64 -8.89 10.49
N LEU A 103 14.72 -8.28 9.31
CA LEU A 103 15.82 -8.57 8.38
C LEU A 103 17.18 -8.13 8.95
N GLU A 104 17.26 -6.96 9.60
CA GLU A 104 18.51 -6.52 10.27
C GLU A 104 18.89 -7.39 11.48
N SER A 105 17.91 -7.93 12.21
CA SER A 105 18.18 -8.67 13.45
C SER A 105 18.42 -10.16 13.23
N GLU A 106 17.84 -10.74 12.19
CA GLU A 106 17.94 -12.16 11.87
C GLU A 106 19.09 -12.46 10.89
N HIS A 107 19.49 -11.48 10.08
CA HIS A 107 20.56 -11.59 9.10
C HIS A 107 21.65 -10.55 9.35
N ASP A 108 22.83 -10.78 8.80
CA ASP A 108 23.93 -9.79 8.78
C ASP A 108 23.78 -8.88 7.55
N TRP A 109 22.59 -8.31 7.37
CA TRP A 109 22.24 -7.43 6.25
C TRP A 109 22.10 -5.99 6.75
N ASP A 110 22.53 -5.03 5.94
CA ASP A 110 22.28 -3.60 6.19
C ASP A 110 20.97 -3.22 5.49
N VAL A 111 19.97 -2.79 6.26
CA VAL A 111 18.64 -2.48 5.74
C VAL A 111 18.30 -1.03 6.05
N SER A 112 17.87 -0.28 5.04
CA SER A 112 17.31 1.05 5.24
C SER A 112 15.88 1.11 4.73
N PHE A 113 14.98 1.66 5.53
CA PHE A 113 13.58 1.79 5.16
C PHE A 113 13.16 3.25 4.93
N SER A 114 12.61 3.49 3.75
CA SER A 114 11.97 4.74 3.34
C SER A 114 10.66 4.44 2.60
N TRP A 115 10.05 5.45 2.01
CA TRP A 115 8.82 5.30 1.25
C TRP A 115 8.92 6.02 -0.10
N SER A 116 8.03 5.66 -1.02
CA SER A 116 7.82 6.37 -2.27
C SER A 116 6.32 6.38 -2.61
N PRO A 117 5.80 7.40 -3.31
CA PRO A 117 4.45 7.30 -3.86
C PRO A 117 4.40 6.23 -4.94
N ILE A 118 3.27 5.53 -5.04
CA ILE A 118 3.00 4.63 -6.17
C ILE A 118 3.21 5.34 -7.53
N GLU A 119 3.49 4.54 -8.55
CA GLU A 119 3.75 5.08 -9.89
C GLU A 119 2.55 5.84 -10.46
N ARG A 120 1.33 5.34 -10.23
CA ARG A 120 0.13 5.86 -10.89
C ARG A 120 -1.16 5.44 -10.19
N LEU A 121 -2.19 6.28 -10.33
CA LEU A 121 -3.59 5.94 -10.03
C LEU A 121 -4.38 5.55 -11.30
N PRO A 122 -5.37 4.63 -11.18
CA PRO A 122 -5.77 3.87 -9.97
C PRO A 122 -4.68 2.91 -9.47
N SER A 123 -4.63 2.65 -8.17
CA SER A 123 -3.65 1.77 -7.50
C SER A 123 -3.95 0.27 -7.71
N GLU A 124 -4.32 -0.12 -8.92
CA GLU A 124 -4.43 -1.53 -9.30
C GLU A 124 -3.16 -1.95 -10.04
N THR A 125 -2.69 -3.17 -9.76
CA THR A 125 -1.50 -3.81 -10.36
C THR A 125 -1.39 -3.59 -11.87
N GLN A 126 -2.51 -3.69 -12.61
CA GLN A 126 -2.52 -3.53 -14.07
C GLN A 126 -2.07 -2.13 -14.55
N PHE A 127 -2.35 -1.07 -13.77
CA PHE A 127 -1.96 0.28 -14.14
C PHE A 127 -0.48 0.50 -13.86
N ILE A 128 0.02 0.02 -12.71
CA ILE A 128 1.42 0.11 -12.34
C ILE A 128 2.30 -0.74 -13.26
N CYS A 129 1.90 -1.98 -13.53
CA CYS A 129 2.60 -2.88 -14.46
C CYS A 129 2.69 -2.30 -15.87
N ARG A 130 1.66 -1.57 -16.32
CA ARG A 130 1.70 -0.86 -17.60
C ARG A 130 2.72 0.27 -17.60
N GLU A 131 2.85 1.03 -16.52
CA GLU A 131 3.85 2.10 -16.44
C GLU A 131 5.28 1.56 -16.36
N TRP A 132 5.55 0.59 -15.48
CA TRP A 132 6.91 0.07 -15.27
C TRP A 132 7.40 -0.86 -16.38
N PHE A 133 6.54 -1.71 -16.92
CA PHE A 133 6.95 -2.79 -17.82
C PHE A 133 6.19 -2.82 -19.16
N ASN A 134 5.28 -1.88 -19.41
CA ASN A 134 4.45 -1.84 -20.63
C ASN A 134 3.68 -3.17 -20.87
N ALA A 135 3.21 -3.81 -19.79
CA ALA A 135 2.45 -5.05 -19.82
C ALA A 135 1.07 -4.88 -19.17
N GLN A 136 0.16 -5.85 -19.41
CA GLN A 136 -1.19 -5.83 -18.81
C GLN A 136 -1.23 -6.45 -17.41
N SER A 137 -0.26 -7.31 -17.10
CA SER A 137 -0.11 -7.97 -15.80
C SER A 137 1.35 -8.41 -15.63
N PRO A 138 1.83 -8.59 -14.38
CA PRO A 138 3.20 -9.02 -14.11
C PRO A 138 3.55 -10.35 -14.81
N SER A 139 2.63 -11.30 -14.83
CA SER A 139 2.78 -12.60 -15.51
C SER A 139 2.89 -12.51 -17.05
N ALA A 140 2.54 -11.36 -17.65
CA ALA A 140 2.59 -11.13 -19.09
C ALA A 140 3.83 -10.33 -19.52
N VAL A 141 4.69 -9.92 -18.58
CA VAL A 141 5.95 -9.26 -18.89
C VAL A 141 6.89 -10.27 -19.55
N SER A 142 7.36 -9.93 -20.75
CA SER A 142 8.29 -10.74 -21.53
C SER A 142 9.59 -9.99 -21.71
N ARG A 143 10.45 -10.01 -20.69
CA ARG A 143 11.81 -9.43 -20.72
C ARG A 143 12.80 -10.44 -20.15
N ASP A 144 14.04 -10.39 -20.62
CA ASP A 144 15.10 -11.30 -20.18
C ASP A 144 15.60 -10.97 -18.77
N ASP A 145 15.40 -9.73 -18.30
CA ASP A 145 15.79 -9.22 -16.98
C ASP A 145 14.67 -9.31 -15.93
N PHE A 146 13.57 -9.99 -16.24
CA PHE A 146 12.37 -10.00 -15.40
C PHE A 146 11.90 -11.42 -15.05
N ARG A 147 11.50 -11.62 -13.80
CA ARG A 147 10.84 -12.85 -13.33
C ARG A 147 9.57 -12.54 -12.55
N PHE A 148 8.48 -13.19 -12.94
CA PHE A 148 7.26 -13.23 -12.13
C PHE A 148 7.22 -14.50 -11.26
N ILE A 149 6.88 -14.33 -9.97
CA ILE A 149 6.71 -15.40 -9.00
C ILE A 149 5.24 -15.43 -8.54
N GLY A 150 4.49 -16.45 -8.97
CA GLY A 150 3.04 -16.56 -8.71
C GLY A 150 2.64 -17.45 -7.52
N ASP A 151 3.61 -18.14 -6.92
CA ASP A 151 3.48 -19.03 -5.77
C ASP A 151 4.66 -18.81 -4.80
N MET A 152 4.73 -19.60 -3.72
CA MET A 152 5.77 -19.45 -2.68
C MET A 152 7.12 -20.07 -3.07
N THR A 153 7.24 -20.68 -4.25
CA THR A 153 8.50 -21.32 -4.68
C THR A 153 9.31 -20.33 -5.52
N VAL A 154 10.51 -20.01 -5.05
CA VAL A 154 11.45 -19.16 -5.79
C VAL A 154 12.07 -19.97 -6.94
N PRO A 155 11.84 -19.58 -8.21
CA PRO A 155 12.50 -20.22 -9.35
C PRO A 155 13.89 -19.61 -9.58
N GLN A 156 14.64 -20.18 -10.53
CA GLN A 156 15.86 -19.54 -11.00
C GLN A 156 15.59 -18.11 -11.51
N LEU A 157 16.36 -17.17 -10.96
CA LEU A 157 16.27 -15.75 -11.29
C LEU A 157 17.03 -15.41 -12.58
N PRO A 158 16.73 -14.25 -13.21
CA PRO A 158 17.31 -13.84 -14.49
C PRO A 158 18.84 -13.76 -14.52
N ASN A 159 19.49 -13.43 -13.40
CA ASN A 159 20.95 -13.25 -13.32
C ASN A 159 21.44 -12.20 -14.34
N THR A 160 20.71 -11.08 -14.43
CA THR A 160 21.04 -9.88 -15.21
C THR A 160 21.35 -8.73 -14.26
N ASP A 161 21.97 -7.65 -14.75
CA ASP A 161 22.25 -6.46 -13.95
C ASP A 161 21.76 -5.19 -14.69
N PRO A 162 20.67 -4.54 -14.22
CA PRO A 162 19.83 -4.95 -13.09
C PRO A 162 18.97 -6.18 -13.42
N GLU A 163 18.36 -6.78 -12.39
CA GLU A 163 17.25 -7.74 -12.54
C GLU A 163 16.00 -7.29 -11.77
N PHE A 164 14.84 -7.77 -12.20
CA PHE A 164 13.55 -7.45 -11.60
C PHE A 164 12.76 -8.70 -11.26
N VAL A 165 12.29 -8.79 -10.03
CA VAL A 165 11.45 -9.89 -9.54
C VAL A 165 10.12 -9.30 -9.07
N TRP A 166 9.01 -9.78 -9.62
CA TRP A 166 7.68 -9.39 -9.15
C TRP A 166 6.96 -10.62 -8.58
N THR A 167 6.60 -10.58 -7.31
CA THR A 167 5.85 -11.64 -6.63
C THR A 167 4.37 -11.25 -6.47
N ARG A 168 3.46 -12.22 -6.58
CA ARG A 168 2.02 -12.00 -6.31
C ARG A 168 1.66 -11.98 -4.80
N HIS A 169 2.65 -12.00 -3.93
CA HIS A 169 2.49 -12.03 -2.49
C HIS A 169 3.00 -10.71 -1.89
N PRO A 170 2.35 -10.18 -0.85
CA PRO A 170 1.26 -10.79 -0.06
C PRO A 170 -0.16 -10.77 -0.69
N ASP A 171 -0.43 -9.98 -1.73
CA ASP A 171 -1.79 -9.69 -2.23
C ASP A 171 -2.69 -10.92 -2.39
N LYS A 172 -2.19 -11.97 -3.07
CA LYS A 172 -2.94 -13.21 -3.31
C LYS A 172 -3.51 -13.84 -2.03
N ARG A 173 -2.77 -13.79 -0.93
CA ARG A 173 -3.22 -14.30 0.37
C ARG A 173 -4.14 -13.31 1.07
N LEU A 174 -3.84 -12.01 1.03
CA LEU A 174 -4.72 -10.96 1.58
C LEU A 174 -6.12 -11.00 0.94
N GLU A 175 -6.21 -11.20 -0.38
CA GLU A 175 -7.46 -11.35 -1.11
C GLU A 175 -8.28 -12.57 -0.65
N SER A 176 -7.58 -13.66 -0.31
CA SER A 176 -8.16 -14.96 0.03
C SER A 176 -8.56 -15.06 1.50
N ALA A 177 -7.78 -14.45 2.40
CA ALA A 177 -7.97 -14.45 3.85
C ALA A 177 -9.32 -13.86 4.29
N LEU A 178 -9.91 -12.97 3.48
CA LEU A 178 -11.08 -12.18 3.85
C LEU A 178 -12.28 -12.39 2.91
N GLN A 179 -12.31 -13.52 2.16
CA GLN A 179 -13.48 -13.93 1.39
C GLN A 179 -14.57 -14.52 2.32
N GLY A 180 -15.50 -13.68 2.74
CA GLY A 180 -16.70 -14.08 3.50
C GLY A 180 -16.81 -13.41 4.86
N ASN A 181 -17.69 -13.94 5.72
CA ASN A 181 -17.94 -13.38 7.07
C ASN A 181 -16.90 -13.80 8.12
N TYR A 182 -15.92 -14.65 7.77
CA TYR A 182 -14.90 -15.18 8.68
C TYR A 182 -13.54 -15.01 8.04
N SER A 183 -12.56 -14.50 8.80
CA SER A 183 -11.15 -14.55 8.40
C SER A 183 -10.74 -16.02 8.42
N THR A 184 -10.18 -16.54 7.32
CA THR A 184 -9.63 -17.90 7.32
C THR A 184 -8.15 -17.93 7.69
N GLU A 185 -7.53 -16.76 7.80
CA GLU A 185 -6.09 -16.57 7.93
C GLU A 185 -5.80 -15.25 8.65
N GLU A 186 -4.74 -15.22 9.46
CA GLU A 186 -4.30 -14.01 10.16
C GLU A 186 -3.33 -13.20 9.28
N VAL A 187 -3.40 -11.86 9.37
CA VAL A 187 -2.49 -10.98 8.59
C VAL A 187 -1.02 -11.23 8.94
N GLU A 188 -0.75 -11.59 10.19
CA GLU A 188 0.58 -12.00 10.65
C GLU A 188 1.09 -13.24 9.91
N ASP A 189 0.28 -14.28 9.71
CA ASP A 189 0.70 -15.48 8.96
C ASP A 189 0.97 -15.16 7.47
N ILE A 190 0.29 -14.16 6.91
CA ILE A 190 0.52 -13.69 5.54
C ILE A 190 1.85 -12.94 5.44
N TYR A 191 2.15 -12.13 6.46
CA TYR A 191 3.40 -11.42 6.59
C TYR A 191 4.59 -12.38 6.65
N GLU A 192 4.53 -13.41 7.51
CA GLU A 192 5.62 -14.38 7.66
C GLU A 192 5.95 -15.08 6.33
N ASP A 193 4.92 -15.53 5.60
CA ASP A 193 5.11 -16.10 4.27
C ASP A 193 5.76 -15.10 3.31
N ALA A 194 5.30 -13.84 3.30
CA ALA A 194 5.85 -12.82 2.42
C ALA A 194 7.33 -12.57 2.72
N LYS A 195 7.71 -12.54 4.01
CA LYS A 195 9.10 -12.45 4.46
C LYS A 195 9.92 -13.66 4.00
N GLU A 196 9.45 -14.88 4.25
CA GLU A 196 10.13 -16.10 3.82
C GLU A 196 10.37 -16.11 2.29
N LEU A 197 9.39 -15.63 1.51
CA LEU A 197 9.52 -15.50 0.06
C LEU A 197 10.59 -14.47 -0.32
N LEU A 198 10.60 -13.31 0.35
CA LEU A 198 11.62 -12.28 0.12
C LEU A 198 13.02 -12.80 0.41
N GLU A 199 13.22 -13.45 1.56
CA GLU A 199 14.49 -14.07 1.93
C GLU A 199 14.93 -15.12 0.90
N GLY A 200 13.99 -15.94 0.43
CA GLY A 200 14.24 -16.90 -0.64
C GLY A 200 14.70 -16.25 -1.95
N ILE A 201 14.10 -15.10 -2.32
CA ILE A 201 14.51 -14.31 -3.50
C ILE A 201 15.92 -13.77 -3.32
N ILE A 202 16.21 -13.18 -2.15
CA ILE A 202 17.53 -12.63 -1.82
C ILE A 202 18.60 -13.72 -1.87
N HIS A 203 18.33 -14.90 -1.30
CA HIS A 203 19.28 -16.01 -1.30
C HIS A 203 19.52 -16.68 -2.65
N GLU A 204 18.51 -16.70 -3.54
CA GLU A 204 18.67 -17.23 -4.91
C GLU A 204 19.36 -16.22 -5.84
N SER A 205 19.25 -14.93 -5.54
CA SER A 205 19.87 -13.86 -6.31
C SER A 205 21.40 -13.92 -6.23
N THR A 206 22.04 -13.50 -7.32
CA THR A 206 23.50 -13.32 -7.38
C THR A 206 23.94 -11.91 -6.98
N HIS A 207 22.98 -11.02 -6.72
CA HIS A 207 23.23 -9.63 -6.35
C HIS A 207 23.41 -9.47 -4.85
N GLU A 208 24.13 -8.42 -4.47
CA GLU A 208 24.31 -8.02 -3.07
C GLU A 208 23.48 -6.77 -2.73
N GLU A 209 22.94 -6.07 -3.74
CA GLU A 209 22.15 -4.85 -3.62
C GLU A 209 20.70 -5.12 -4.03
N PHE A 210 19.75 -4.84 -3.13
CA PHE A 210 18.32 -5.03 -3.39
C PHE A 210 17.52 -3.75 -3.13
N LEU A 211 16.55 -3.48 -4.00
CA LEU A 211 15.49 -2.51 -3.80
C LEU A 211 14.17 -3.27 -3.67
N VAL A 212 13.67 -3.43 -2.45
CA VAL A 212 12.39 -4.08 -2.18
C VAL A 212 11.29 -3.03 -2.08
N THR A 213 10.21 -3.24 -2.82
CA THR A 213 9.09 -2.30 -2.89
C THR A 213 7.79 -2.99 -3.24
N SER A 214 6.74 -2.20 -3.48
CA SER A 214 5.42 -2.67 -3.88
C SER A 214 4.87 -1.85 -5.03
N ASP A 215 3.97 -2.45 -5.81
CA ASP A 215 3.18 -1.76 -6.81
C ASP A 215 2.07 -0.88 -6.19
N HIS A 216 1.50 -1.33 -5.07
CA HIS A 216 0.58 -0.57 -4.24
C HIS A 216 0.57 -1.07 -2.79
N GLY A 217 -0.01 -0.28 -1.88
CA GLY A 217 -0.43 -0.80 -0.58
C GLY A 217 -1.92 -1.17 -0.59
N TYR A 218 -2.56 -1.12 0.58
CA TYR A 218 -3.99 -1.40 0.70
C TYR A 218 -4.63 -0.71 1.90
N VAL A 219 -5.95 -0.56 1.85
CA VAL A 219 -6.75 -0.19 3.03
C VAL A 219 -7.35 -1.44 3.66
N ASN A 220 -7.38 -1.45 5.00
CA ASN A 220 -8.00 -2.51 5.79
C ASN A 220 -9.17 -1.93 6.60
N HIS A 221 -10.36 -2.45 6.34
CA HIS A 221 -11.61 -2.01 6.94
C HIS A 221 -11.95 -2.77 8.24
N LEU A 222 -11.03 -3.56 8.79
CA LEU A 222 -11.22 -4.24 10.08
C LEU A 222 -11.40 -3.22 11.22
N GLY A 223 -12.32 -3.48 12.15
CA GLY A 223 -12.57 -2.61 13.31
C GLY A 223 -13.39 -1.36 12.98
N ASN A 224 -13.36 -0.39 13.89
CA ASN A 224 -14.14 0.85 13.74
C ASN A 224 -13.54 1.76 12.67
N SER A 225 -14.38 2.46 11.91
CA SER A 225 -13.92 3.47 10.95
C SER A 225 -14.23 4.89 11.45
N PRO A 226 -13.24 5.81 11.45
CA PRO A 226 -13.47 7.22 11.67
C PRO A 226 -14.07 7.93 10.44
N TYR A 227 -14.14 7.26 9.28
CA TYR A 227 -14.77 7.77 8.07
C TYR A 227 -16.27 7.45 8.11
N SER A 228 -17.10 8.47 7.97
CA SER A 228 -18.56 8.31 7.93
C SER A 228 -19.11 8.65 6.54
N THR A 229 -20.08 7.86 6.11
CA THR A 229 -20.93 8.12 4.95
C THR A 229 -22.37 8.25 5.44
N ASN A 230 -23.13 9.16 4.82
CA ASN A 230 -24.59 9.17 4.99
C ASN A 230 -25.24 8.28 3.93
N ASP A 231 -26.55 8.05 4.04
CA ASP A 231 -27.29 7.17 3.14
C ASP A 231 -27.16 7.60 1.67
N ASP A 232 -27.17 8.90 1.37
CA ASP A 232 -27.01 9.43 0.02
C ASP A 232 -25.61 9.11 -0.56
N HIS A 233 -24.57 9.23 0.27
CA HIS A 233 -23.19 8.90 -0.11
C HIS A 233 -23.03 7.39 -0.33
N GLU A 234 -23.60 6.57 0.54
CA GLU A 234 -23.55 5.11 0.43
C GLU A 234 -24.29 4.61 -0.81
N GLU A 235 -25.46 5.18 -1.13
CA GLU A 235 -26.19 4.89 -2.37
C GLU A 235 -25.40 5.32 -3.61
N ALA A 236 -24.79 6.52 -3.57
CA ALA A 236 -23.96 7.02 -4.66
C ALA A 236 -22.72 6.14 -4.91
N LEU A 237 -22.02 5.72 -3.86
CA LEU A 237 -20.88 4.80 -3.95
C LEU A 237 -21.34 3.43 -4.50
N SER A 238 -22.34 2.82 -3.87
CA SER A 238 -22.82 1.48 -4.22
C SER A 238 -23.35 1.37 -5.65
N SER A 239 -23.92 2.46 -6.19
CA SER A 239 -24.48 2.49 -7.55
C SER A 239 -23.45 2.75 -8.65
N LYS A 240 -22.26 3.30 -8.31
CA LYS A 240 -21.24 3.71 -9.31
C LYS A 240 -19.93 2.95 -9.20
N PHE A 241 -19.58 2.48 -8.00
CA PHE A 241 -18.27 1.91 -7.72
C PHE A 241 -18.38 0.40 -7.47
N SER A 242 -17.61 -0.37 -8.24
CA SER A 242 -17.44 -1.81 -8.01
C SER A 242 -16.27 -2.14 -7.08
N GLY A 243 -15.29 -1.25 -7.01
CA GLY A 243 -14.12 -1.22 -6.12
C GLY A 243 -13.79 0.24 -5.78
N ARG A 244 -12.55 0.58 -5.45
CA ARG A 244 -12.19 1.95 -5.01
C ARG A 244 -11.93 2.94 -6.16
N PHE A 245 -12.24 2.56 -7.40
CA PHE A 245 -12.26 3.47 -8.55
C PHE A 245 -13.35 3.10 -9.56
N CYS A 246 -13.62 4.01 -10.48
CA CYS A 246 -14.38 3.77 -11.72
C CYS A 246 -13.97 4.75 -12.81
N GLU A 247 -14.35 4.50 -14.06
CA GLU A 247 -14.19 5.49 -15.14
C GLU A 247 -14.99 6.77 -14.86
N VAL A 248 -14.46 7.90 -15.32
CA VAL A 248 -15.15 9.19 -15.17
C VAL A 248 -16.50 9.15 -15.88
N GLY A 249 -17.56 9.31 -15.08
CA GLY A 249 -18.93 9.40 -15.55
C GLY A 249 -19.55 10.77 -15.26
N ASN A 250 -20.74 10.98 -15.82
CA ASN A 250 -21.57 12.14 -15.51
C ASN A 250 -22.76 11.72 -14.65
N GLY A 251 -23.21 12.58 -13.74
CA GLY A 251 -24.42 12.32 -12.96
C GLY A 251 -24.42 12.96 -11.59
N GLN A 252 -25.58 12.92 -10.94
CA GLN A 252 -25.74 13.52 -9.61
C GLN A 252 -24.94 12.78 -8.53
N SER A 253 -24.82 11.45 -8.62
CA SER A 253 -24.03 10.64 -7.69
C SER A 253 -22.58 11.10 -7.62
N TYR A 254 -21.91 11.30 -8.77
CA TYR A 254 -20.53 11.78 -8.80
C TYR A 254 -20.39 13.18 -8.18
N ARG A 255 -21.30 14.11 -8.52
CA ARG A 255 -21.28 15.47 -7.95
C ARG A 255 -21.49 15.50 -6.44
N ILE A 256 -22.32 14.60 -5.89
CA ILE A 256 -22.52 14.46 -4.44
C ILE A 256 -21.21 14.00 -3.79
N LEU A 257 -20.57 12.96 -4.34
CA LEU A 257 -19.34 12.41 -3.80
C LEU A 257 -18.14 13.36 -3.92
N GLU A 258 -18.00 14.08 -5.04
CA GLU A 258 -16.96 15.10 -5.23
C GLU A 258 -17.12 16.25 -4.21
N ARG A 259 -18.35 16.75 -4.03
CA ARG A 259 -18.63 17.82 -3.05
C ARG A 259 -18.37 17.41 -1.61
N ALA A 260 -18.51 16.11 -1.33
CA ALA A 260 -18.21 15.52 -0.03
C ALA A 260 -16.73 15.15 0.15
N ASN A 261 -15.87 15.41 -0.85
CA ASN A 261 -14.46 14.98 -0.89
C ASN A 261 -14.27 13.47 -0.69
N ILE A 262 -15.25 12.66 -1.12
CA ILE A 262 -15.16 11.19 -1.03
C ILE A 262 -14.43 10.61 -2.24
N ILE A 263 -14.56 11.26 -3.39
CA ILE A 263 -13.89 10.84 -4.63
C ILE A 263 -13.07 11.99 -5.22
N LYS A 264 -12.07 11.64 -6.00
CA LYS A 264 -11.25 12.57 -6.76
C LYS A 264 -11.13 12.13 -8.20
N ARG A 265 -11.18 13.09 -9.13
CA ARG A 265 -10.88 12.80 -10.54
C ARG A 265 -9.37 12.76 -10.75
N VAL A 266 -8.86 11.66 -11.27
CA VAL A 266 -7.46 11.49 -11.67
C VAL A 266 -7.44 10.89 -13.06
N ARG A 267 -6.95 11.66 -14.04
CA ARG A 267 -6.97 11.30 -15.46
C ARG A 267 -8.40 10.91 -15.90
N GLU A 268 -8.59 9.69 -16.39
CA GLU A 268 -9.86 9.14 -16.87
C GLU A 268 -10.68 8.41 -15.79
N HIS A 269 -10.25 8.47 -14.52
CA HIS A 269 -10.91 7.75 -13.43
C HIS A 269 -11.36 8.67 -12.29
N TYR A 270 -12.41 8.24 -11.60
CA TYR A 270 -12.68 8.65 -10.23
C TYR A 270 -12.07 7.62 -9.29
N VAL A 271 -11.31 8.08 -8.30
CA VAL A 271 -10.75 7.27 -7.21
C VAL A 271 -11.37 7.67 -5.88
N VAL A 272 -11.58 6.72 -4.98
CA VAL A 272 -12.10 6.96 -3.63
C VAL A 272 -10.96 7.42 -2.73
N GLN A 273 -11.16 8.53 -2.02
CA GLN A 273 -10.19 9.10 -1.07
C GLN A 273 -10.27 8.40 0.28
N GLY A 274 -9.15 8.25 0.97
CA GLY A 274 -9.08 7.74 2.35
C GLY A 274 -9.77 6.38 2.53
N HIS A 275 -10.37 6.15 3.69
CA HIS A 275 -10.90 4.83 4.07
C HIS A 275 -12.42 4.77 4.02
N HIS A 276 -13.04 5.50 3.09
CA HIS A 276 -14.47 5.36 2.84
C HIS A 276 -14.79 3.93 2.38
N ASN A 277 -15.75 3.30 3.06
CA ASN A 277 -16.26 1.97 2.78
C ASN A 277 -17.79 2.02 2.68
N TRP A 278 -18.38 1.10 1.94
CA TRP A 278 -19.83 1.02 1.73
C TRP A 278 -20.28 -0.42 1.65
N THR A 279 -21.53 -0.66 2.04
CA THR A 279 -22.08 -2.02 2.01
C THR A 279 -22.51 -2.36 0.59
N LYS A 280 -21.93 -3.41 0.02
CA LYS A 280 -22.44 -4.02 -1.21
C LYS A 280 -23.30 -5.23 -0.85
N ARG A 281 -24.37 -5.49 -1.60
CA ARG A 281 -25.12 -6.76 -1.45
C ARG A 281 -24.18 -7.93 -1.77
N GLY A 282 -23.76 -8.69 -0.76
CA GLY A 282 -22.81 -9.80 -0.89
C GLY A 282 -21.73 -9.75 0.21
N ALA A 283 -20.60 -10.42 -0.02
CA ALA A 283 -19.44 -10.31 0.85
C ALA A 283 -18.75 -8.95 0.65
N THR A 284 -18.61 -8.16 1.71
CA THR A 284 -17.81 -6.92 1.69
C THR A 284 -16.35 -7.30 1.83
N LYS A 285 -15.52 -6.97 0.83
CA LYS A 285 -14.07 -7.12 0.93
C LYS A 285 -13.56 -6.24 2.09
N LYS A 286 -12.87 -6.84 3.05
CA LYS A 286 -12.29 -6.10 4.19
C LYS A 286 -10.97 -5.43 3.82
N ILE A 287 -10.19 -6.02 2.92
CA ILE A 287 -9.01 -5.40 2.31
C ILE A 287 -9.35 -5.00 0.88
N SER A 288 -8.92 -3.82 0.47
CA SER A 288 -9.18 -3.30 -0.87
C SER A 288 -8.11 -2.29 -1.27
N HIS A 289 -7.91 -2.14 -2.58
CA HIS A 289 -7.08 -1.12 -3.19
C HIS A 289 -7.79 -0.53 -4.43
N GLY A 290 -7.10 0.28 -5.24
CA GLY A 290 -7.60 1.01 -6.41
C GLY A 290 -7.96 2.48 -6.17
N GLY A 291 -8.00 2.94 -4.91
CA GLY A 291 -8.31 4.32 -4.50
C GLY A 291 -7.06 5.18 -4.28
N VAL A 292 -7.23 6.27 -3.53
CA VAL A 292 -6.15 7.13 -3.05
C VAL A 292 -6.23 7.26 -1.52
N SER A 293 -5.30 6.62 -0.84
CA SER A 293 -5.12 6.74 0.61
C SER A 293 -3.65 6.60 0.97
N LEU A 294 -3.23 7.13 2.12
CA LEU A 294 -1.83 7.06 2.56
C LEU A 294 -1.28 5.62 2.55
N PRO A 295 -1.89 4.62 3.23
CA PRO A 295 -1.36 3.26 3.26
C PRO A 295 -1.50 2.49 1.94
N GLU A 296 -2.20 3.05 0.96
CA GLU A 296 -2.39 2.47 -0.37
C GLU A 296 -1.41 3.05 -1.39
N CYS A 297 -1.06 4.33 -1.23
CA CYS A 297 -0.26 5.08 -2.19
C CYS A 297 1.16 5.38 -1.70
N MET A 298 1.46 5.27 -0.39
CA MET A 298 2.84 5.26 0.12
C MET A 298 3.31 3.80 0.14
N THR A 299 4.17 3.44 -0.81
CA THR A 299 4.76 2.10 -0.90
C THR A 299 6.08 2.03 -0.16
N PRO A 300 6.40 0.86 0.42
CA PRO A 300 7.67 0.70 1.10
C PRO A 300 8.83 0.75 0.11
N VAL A 301 9.96 1.30 0.55
CA VAL A 301 11.24 1.27 -0.16
C VAL A 301 12.29 0.81 0.83
N LEU A 302 12.54 -0.50 0.86
CA LEU A 302 13.66 -1.07 1.60
C LEU A 302 14.86 -1.21 0.67
N ARG A 303 16.01 -0.71 1.10
CA ARG A 303 17.30 -0.99 0.45
C ARG A 303 18.07 -1.94 1.33
N ILE A 304 18.44 -3.08 0.78
CA ILE A 304 19.12 -4.16 1.50
C ILE A 304 20.48 -4.36 0.84
N GLN A 305 21.53 -4.35 1.66
CA GLN A 305 22.86 -4.82 1.29
C GLN A 305 23.14 -6.15 1.99
N THR A 306 23.39 -7.21 1.21
CA THR A 306 23.86 -8.48 1.74
C THR A 306 25.38 -8.52 1.70
N ASN A 307 26.01 -8.91 2.81
CA ASN A 307 27.49 -9.00 2.94
C ASN A 307 28.13 -10.16 2.15
#